data_AF-A0A7C9HUM3-F1
#
_entry.id   AF-A0A7C9HUM3-F1
#
_cell.length_a   1.000
_cell.length_b   1.000
_cell.length_c   1.000
_cell.angle_alpha   90.00
_cell.angle_beta   90.00
_cell.angle_gamma   90.00
#
_symmetry.space_group_name_H-M   'P 1'
#
loop_
_entity.id
_entity.type
_entity.pdbx_description
1 polymer ?
#
loop_
_entity_poly.entity_id
_entity_poly.type
_entity_poly.pdbx_seq_one_letter_code
_entity_poly.pdbx_strand_id
1 'polypeptide(L)'
;MAGAPHQRPRVNLLVDLTRLEKSGKFSELASWMHTYHSVRGVPLVVLYVCCGTLQLPWAFQVWRGKGTPSPAQLALNLLRTVPQELLAGKRRPRLHADGGFERADFIQGVLARGLDIVIDVRCTRRLPDGRQVRDLMVRGSLVQPKGLHQTMYISWVWLYRDKEPEQRFVMSNLNLGGVDLARLGKRRWRIEAFFKTIKGRFGLERFAQHSQ
;
A
#
# COMPACT_ATOMS: atom_id res chain seq x y z
N MET A 1 -26.60 0.44 -31.17
CA MET A 1 -25.27 0.90 -30.69
C MET A 1 -24.46 -0.32 -30.29
N ALA A 2 -23.41 -0.67 -31.04
CA ALA A 2 -22.48 -1.71 -30.64
C ALA A 2 -21.75 -1.27 -29.36
N GLY A 3 -21.86 -2.06 -28.29
CA GLY A 3 -21.22 -1.77 -27.01
C GLY A 3 -19.71 -1.66 -27.18
N ALA A 4 -19.11 -0.62 -26.60
CA ALA A 4 -17.66 -0.47 -26.57
C ALA A 4 -17.01 -1.78 -26.08
N PRO A 5 -15.94 -2.28 -26.74
CA PRO A 5 -15.34 -3.55 -26.37
C PRO A 5 -14.97 -3.52 -24.88
N HIS A 6 -15.47 -4.49 -24.11
CA HIS A 6 -15.17 -4.62 -22.69
C HIS A 6 -13.65 -4.72 -22.51
N GLN A 7 -13.04 -3.58 -22.17
CA GLN A 7 -11.61 -3.49 -21.97
C GLN A 7 -11.25 -4.38 -20.78
N ARG A 8 -10.34 -5.35 -20.98
CA ARG A 8 -9.93 -6.25 -19.89
C ARG A 8 -9.49 -5.41 -18.67
N PRO A 9 -10.02 -5.72 -17.48
CA PRO A 9 -9.66 -4.98 -16.28
C PRO A 9 -8.16 -5.09 -16.01
N ARG A 10 -7.56 -4.00 -15.51
CA ARG A 10 -6.16 -4.01 -15.07
C ARG A 10 -6.05 -4.75 -13.74
N VAL A 11 -5.04 -5.61 -13.61
CA VAL A 11 -4.67 -6.20 -12.32
C VAL A 11 -4.07 -5.12 -11.43
N ASN A 12 -4.67 -4.92 -10.26
CA ASN A 12 -4.16 -4.05 -9.21
C ASN A 12 -3.73 -4.93 -8.03
N LEU A 13 -2.51 -4.75 -7.59
CA LEU A 13 -1.94 -5.37 -6.40
C LEU A 13 -2.01 -4.33 -5.29
N LEU A 14 -2.56 -4.67 -4.13
CA LEU A 14 -2.59 -3.78 -2.98
C LEU A 14 -1.76 -4.40 -1.88
N VAL A 15 -0.79 -3.66 -1.36
CA VAL A 15 0.02 -4.06 -0.21
C VAL A 15 -0.27 -3.11 0.94
N ASP A 16 -0.44 -3.69 2.12
CA ASP A 16 -0.62 -2.92 3.35
C ASP A 16 -0.01 -3.65 4.55
N LEU A 17 0.33 -2.88 5.58
CA LEU A 17 0.78 -3.41 6.87
C LEU A 17 -0.34 -3.22 7.88
N THR A 18 -0.95 -4.33 8.30
CA THR A 18 -1.96 -4.34 9.35
C THR A 18 -1.41 -4.95 10.63
N ARG A 19 -2.10 -4.72 11.75
CA ARG A 19 -1.77 -5.32 13.05
C ARG A 19 -2.94 -6.10 13.58
N LEU A 20 -2.69 -7.31 14.05
CA LEU A 20 -3.62 -8.05 14.90
C LEU A 20 -3.27 -7.68 16.33
N GLU A 21 -4.01 -6.74 16.92
CA GLU A 21 -3.82 -6.35 18.31
C GLU A 21 -4.04 -7.54 19.25
N LYS A 22 -3.22 -7.65 20.28
CA LYS A 22 -3.28 -8.75 21.25
C LYS A 22 -3.04 -8.25 22.66
N SER A 23 -3.99 -8.52 23.55
CA SER A 23 -3.86 -8.34 25.00
C SER A 23 -3.64 -9.68 25.69
N GLY A 24 -2.75 -9.72 26.70
CA GLY A 24 -2.41 -10.95 27.43
C GLY A 24 -1.03 -11.53 27.12
N LYS A 25 -0.76 -12.73 27.64
CA LYS A 25 0.51 -13.46 27.48
C LYS A 25 0.40 -14.46 26.33
N PHE A 26 1.26 -14.33 25.33
CA PHE A 26 1.36 -15.20 24.16
C PHE A 26 2.79 -15.73 24.05
N SER A 27 3.19 -16.61 24.98
CA SER A 27 4.55 -17.15 25.05
C SER A 27 4.95 -17.90 23.77
N GLU A 28 4.05 -18.69 23.21
CA GLU A 28 4.28 -19.46 21.97
C GLU A 28 4.44 -18.56 20.73
N LEU A 29 3.84 -17.37 20.75
CA LEU A 29 3.93 -16.39 19.66
C LEU A 29 4.91 -15.25 19.97
N ALA A 30 5.76 -15.39 21.00
CA ALA A 30 6.64 -14.31 21.45
C ALA A 30 7.51 -13.74 20.32
N SER A 31 7.98 -14.58 19.39
CA SER A 31 8.76 -14.15 18.22
C SER A 31 7.97 -13.35 17.18
N TRP A 32 6.64 -13.42 17.20
CA TRP A 32 5.72 -12.73 16.28
C TRP A 32 5.08 -11.50 16.92
N MET A 33 5.18 -11.38 18.24
CA MET A 33 4.60 -10.30 19.03
C MET A 33 5.52 -9.08 19.05
N HIS A 34 5.12 -8.01 18.39
CA HIS A 34 5.89 -6.77 18.29
C HIS A 34 5.03 -5.55 18.59
N THR A 35 5.65 -4.52 19.17
CA THR A 35 5.02 -3.20 19.33
C THR A 35 5.40 -2.33 18.15
N TYR A 36 4.39 -1.87 17.42
CA TYR A 36 4.56 -0.95 16.30
C TYR A 36 3.52 0.16 16.41
N HIS A 37 3.96 1.43 16.40
CA HIS A 37 3.15 2.61 16.70
C HIS A 37 2.25 2.42 17.93
N SER A 38 2.86 2.06 19.06
CA SER A 38 2.20 1.89 20.37
C SER A 38 1.13 0.79 20.47
N VAL A 39 0.92 -0.01 19.42
CA VAL A 39 0.02 -1.17 19.45
C VAL A 39 0.85 -2.44 19.50
N ARG A 40 0.60 -3.28 20.51
CA ARG A 40 1.22 -4.59 20.69
C ARG A 40 0.38 -5.66 20.01
N GLY A 41 1.01 -6.49 19.18
CA GLY A 41 0.30 -7.53 18.44
C GLY A 41 1.15 -8.22 17.40
N VAL A 42 0.50 -8.90 16.46
CA VAL A 42 1.15 -9.56 15.33
C VAL A 42 1.05 -8.65 14.09
N PRO A 43 2.16 -8.08 13.60
CA PRO A 43 2.15 -7.23 12.41
C PRO A 43 2.17 -8.10 11.16
N LEU A 44 1.20 -7.87 10.26
CA LEU A 44 1.00 -8.63 9.03
C LEU A 44 1.17 -7.71 7.82
N VAL A 45 2.12 -8.04 6.94
CA VAL A 45 2.15 -7.51 5.58
C VAL A 45 1.23 -8.37 4.74
N VAL A 46 0.25 -7.75 4.08
CA VAL A 46 -0.76 -8.46 3.30
C VAL A 46 -0.72 -7.99 1.85
N LEU A 47 -0.81 -8.96 0.93
CA LEU A 47 -0.97 -8.72 -0.50
C LEU A 47 -2.39 -9.11 -0.92
N TYR A 48 -3.04 -8.19 -1.63
CA TYR A 48 -4.39 -8.34 -2.12
C TYR A 48 -4.41 -8.13 -3.64
N VAL A 49 -5.12 -8.98 -4.37
CA VAL A 49 -5.22 -8.92 -5.83
C VAL A 49 -6.62 -8.48 -6.23
N CYS A 50 -6.68 -7.43 -7.04
CA CYS A 50 -7.91 -6.84 -7.55
C CYS A 50 -7.92 -6.88 -9.08
N CYS A 51 -8.96 -7.46 -9.69
CA CYS A 51 -9.14 -7.48 -11.15
C CYS A 51 -10.61 -7.22 -11.50
N GLY A 52 -10.94 -6.00 -11.91
CA GLY A 52 -12.32 -5.60 -12.15
C GLY A 52 -13.10 -5.53 -10.84
N THR A 53 -14.14 -6.34 -10.70
CA THR A 53 -14.92 -6.50 -9.46
C THR A 53 -14.31 -7.54 -8.50
N LEU A 54 -13.43 -8.41 -9.00
CA LEU A 54 -12.78 -9.45 -8.21
C LEU A 54 -11.77 -8.84 -7.25
N GLN A 55 -11.82 -9.31 -6.00
CA GLN A 55 -11.05 -8.84 -4.87
C GLN A 55 -10.68 -10.06 -4.02
N LEU A 56 -9.39 -10.40 -3.98
CA LEU A 56 -8.90 -11.64 -3.37
C LEU A 56 -7.72 -11.38 -2.42
N PRO A 57 -7.78 -11.84 -1.16
CA PRO A 57 -6.58 -11.93 -0.34
C PRO A 57 -5.66 -12.96 -0.95
N TRP A 58 -4.46 -12.55 -1.34
CA TRP A 58 -3.53 -13.42 -2.05
C TRP A 58 -2.62 -14.15 -1.09
N ALA A 59 -1.90 -13.40 -0.26
CA ALA A 59 -0.97 -13.95 0.73
C ALA A 59 -0.65 -12.91 1.81
N PHE A 60 -0.10 -13.37 2.93
CA PHE A 60 0.42 -12.50 3.98
C PHE A 60 1.75 -13.04 4.53
N GLN A 61 2.52 -12.16 5.16
CA GLN A 61 3.73 -12.51 5.91
C GLN A 61 3.75 -11.76 7.24
N VAL A 62 4.24 -12.43 8.29
CA VAL A 62 4.40 -11.85 9.63
C VAL A 62 5.73 -11.10 9.69
N TRP A 63 5.70 -9.83 10.09
CA TRP A 63 6.93 -9.11 10.41
C TRP A 63 7.42 -9.49 11.81
N ARG A 64 8.68 -9.94 11.89
CA ARG A 64 9.27 -10.53 13.10
C ARG A 64 10.21 -9.57 13.85
N GLY A 65 10.03 -8.27 13.66
CA GLY A 65 10.79 -7.25 14.38
C GLY A 65 12.11 -6.86 13.72
N LYS A 66 12.89 -6.03 14.41
CA LYS A 66 14.20 -5.53 13.94
C LYS A 66 15.18 -6.70 13.76
N GLY A 67 16.06 -6.60 12.76
CA GLY A 67 17.00 -7.66 12.41
C GLY A 67 16.42 -8.77 11.52
N THR A 68 15.11 -8.77 11.28
CA THR A 68 14.44 -9.65 10.30
C THR A 68 14.06 -8.86 9.04
N PRO A 69 13.64 -9.50 7.93
CA PRO A 69 13.22 -8.78 6.74
C PRO A 69 12.17 -7.70 7.06
N SER A 70 12.42 -6.48 6.61
CA SER A 70 11.53 -5.34 6.83
C SER A 70 10.17 -5.53 6.15
N PRO A 71 9.12 -4.79 6.54
CA PRO A 71 7.82 -4.86 5.88
C PRO A 71 7.90 -4.69 4.35
N ALA A 72 8.76 -3.79 3.86
CA ALA A 72 9.01 -3.59 2.44
C ALA A 72 9.62 -4.84 1.76
N GLN A 73 10.58 -5.49 2.41
CA GLN A 73 11.17 -6.74 1.91
C GLN A 73 10.15 -7.89 1.89
N LEU A 74 9.34 -8.02 2.95
CA LEU A 74 8.25 -9.00 3.01
C LEU A 74 7.21 -8.75 1.90
N ALA A 75 6.86 -7.49 1.64
CA ALA A 75 5.98 -7.13 0.54
C ALA A 75 6.58 -7.51 -0.83
N LEU A 76 7.87 -7.24 -1.08
CA LEU A 76 8.54 -7.70 -2.30
C LEU A 76 8.54 -9.23 -2.42
N ASN A 77 8.69 -9.96 -1.30
CA ASN A 77 8.59 -11.41 -1.27
C ASN A 77 7.18 -11.90 -1.63
N LEU A 78 6.14 -11.25 -1.10
CA LEU A 78 4.75 -11.54 -1.45
C LEU A 78 4.49 -11.31 -2.94
N LEU A 79 5.04 -10.26 -3.54
CA LEU A 79 4.91 -10.02 -4.98
C LEU A 79 5.56 -11.12 -5.83
N ARG A 80 6.48 -11.93 -5.28
CA ARG A 80 7.04 -13.11 -5.98
C ARG A 80 6.05 -14.27 -6.09
N THR A 81 5.03 -14.30 -5.23
CA THR A 81 4.05 -15.40 -5.22
C THR A 81 2.92 -15.18 -6.21
N VAL A 82 2.88 -14.03 -6.91
CA VAL A 82 1.90 -13.76 -7.97
C VAL A 82 2.37 -14.43 -9.27
N PRO A 83 1.58 -15.36 -9.84
CA PRO A 83 1.89 -16.02 -11.11
C PRO A 83 2.17 -15.01 -12.22
N GLN A 84 3.16 -15.29 -13.07
CA GLN A 84 3.52 -14.40 -14.17
C GLN A 84 2.37 -14.25 -15.17
N GLU A 85 1.52 -15.26 -15.30
CA GLU A 85 0.32 -15.28 -16.14
C GLU A 85 -0.68 -14.20 -15.71
N LEU A 86 -0.78 -13.91 -14.40
CA LEU A 86 -1.62 -12.83 -13.89
C LEU A 86 -1.00 -11.46 -14.14
N LEU A 87 0.32 -11.39 -14.31
CA LEU A 87 1.03 -10.16 -14.63
C LEU A 87 1.13 -9.93 -16.15
N ALA A 88 0.98 -11.01 -16.93
CA ALA A 88 1.01 -11.01 -18.38
C ALA A 88 -0.29 -10.40 -18.94
N GLY A 89 -0.16 -9.30 -19.67
CA GLY A 89 -1.31 -8.68 -20.31
C GLY A 89 -0.97 -7.37 -20.99
N LYS A 90 -1.89 -6.90 -21.85
CA LYS A 90 -1.73 -5.62 -22.57
C LYS A 90 -1.67 -4.40 -21.64
N ARG A 91 -2.19 -4.53 -20.41
CA ARG A 91 -2.18 -3.46 -19.39
C ARG A 91 -1.25 -3.87 -18.27
N ARG A 92 -0.13 -3.16 -18.14
CA ARG A 92 0.83 -3.34 -17.05
C ARG A 92 0.12 -3.37 -15.69
N PRO A 93 0.32 -4.40 -14.85
CA PRO A 93 -0.27 -4.44 -13.52
C PRO A 93 0.24 -3.29 -12.66
N ARG A 94 -0.54 -2.89 -11.65
CA ARG A 94 -0.23 -1.74 -10.81
C ARG A 94 -0.28 -2.10 -9.33
N LEU A 95 0.80 -1.80 -8.62
CA LEU A 95 0.85 -1.85 -7.17
C LEU A 95 0.30 -0.57 -6.55
N HIS A 96 -0.47 -0.71 -5.49
CA HIS A 96 -0.87 0.34 -4.57
C HIS A 96 -0.32 0.02 -3.18
N ALA A 97 0.32 0.98 -2.51
CA ALA A 97 0.76 0.82 -1.12
C ALA A 97 0.67 2.13 -0.33
N ASP A 98 0.76 2.06 0.99
CA ASP A 98 0.73 3.24 1.86
C ASP A 98 2.12 3.91 2.00
N GLY A 99 2.18 5.03 2.73
CA GLY A 99 3.42 5.77 2.98
C GLY A 99 4.43 5.07 3.88
N GLY A 100 4.12 3.89 4.44
CA GLY A 100 5.09 2.99 5.06
C GLY A 100 6.02 2.34 4.03
N PHE A 101 5.63 2.31 2.75
CA PHE A 101 6.36 1.70 1.65
C PHE A 101 7.03 2.71 0.70
N GLU A 102 7.15 3.99 1.08
CA GLU A 102 7.68 5.06 0.21
C GLU A 102 9.21 5.07 0.03
N ARG A 103 9.91 4.03 0.49
CA ARG A 103 11.38 3.93 0.41
C ARG A 103 11.86 3.53 -0.99
N ALA A 104 13.06 3.97 -1.35
CA ALA A 104 13.61 3.83 -2.69
C ALA A 104 13.81 2.37 -3.12
N ASP A 105 14.35 1.56 -2.23
CA ASP A 105 14.58 0.12 -2.39
C ASP A 105 13.28 -0.63 -2.72
N PHE A 106 12.20 -0.32 -2.01
CA PHE A 106 10.89 -0.89 -2.29
C PHE A 106 10.38 -0.49 -3.67
N ILE A 107 10.37 0.80 -3.97
CA ILE A 107 9.86 1.34 -5.25
C ILE A 107 10.66 0.74 -6.42
N GLN A 108 12.00 0.71 -6.32
CA GLN A 108 12.84 0.07 -7.31
C GLN A 108 12.53 -1.42 -7.47
N GLY A 109 12.39 -2.15 -6.36
CA GLY A 109 12.05 -3.57 -6.38
C GLY A 109 10.71 -3.87 -7.06
N VAL A 110 9.75 -2.95 -6.96
CA VAL A 110 8.45 -3.04 -7.65
C VAL A 110 8.59 -2.72 -9.14
N LEU A 111 9.28 -1.63 -9.49
CA LEU A 111 9.45 -1.25 -10.90
C LEU A 111 10.27 -2.29 -11.68
N ALA A 112 11.29 -2.88 -11.06
CA ALA A 112 12.11 -3.94 -11.64
C ALA A 112 11.30 -5.22 -11.94
N ARG A 113 10.13 -5.40 -11.31
CA ARG A 113 9.18 -6.49 -11.61
C ARG A 113 8.26 -6.19 -12.78
N GLY A 114 8.45 -5.07 -13.48
CA GLY A 114 7.54 -4.68 -14.55
C GLY A 114 6.17 -4.25 -14.02
N LEU A 115 6.07 -3.75 -12.78
CA LEU A 115 4.83 -3.22 -12.21
C LEU A 115 4.83 -1.68 -12.28
N ASP A 116 3.66 -1.09 -12.51
CA ASP A 116 3.42 0.32 -12.21
C ASP A 116 3.16 0.49 -10.71
N ILE A 117 3.33 1.69 -10.17
CA ILE A 117 3.24 1.94 -8.74
C ILE A 117 2.46 3.22 -8.44
N VAL A 118 1.61 3.17 -7.42
CA VAL A 118 0.90 4.30 -6.82
C VAL A 118 1.05 4.18 -5.30
N ILE A 119 1.74 5.12 -4.66
CA ILE A 119 2.02 5.06 -3.22
C ILE A 119 1.62 6.37 -2.55
N ASP A 120 0.97 6.28 -1.39
CA ASP A 120 0.81 7.45 -0.52
C ASP A 120 2.19 7.96 -0.09
N VAL A 121 2.41 9.27 -0.10
CA VAL A 121 3.71 9.87 0.26
C VAL A 121 3.53 10.86 1.41
N ARG A 122 4.49 10.90 2.32
CA ARG A 122 4.48 11.87 3.42
C ARG A 122 4.56 13.29 2.87
N CYS A 123 3.71 14.16 3.38
CA CYS A 123 3.68 15.58 3.00
C CYS A 123 5.02 16.29 3.32
N THR A 124 5.78 15.76 4.29
CA THR A 124 7.10 16.25 4.71
C THR A 124 8.27 15.67 3.90
N ARG A 125 8.02 14.77 2.94
CA ARG A 125 9.05 14.24 2.07
C ARG A 125 9.73 15.39 1.33
N ARG A 126 11.06 15.46 1.40
CA ARG A 126 11.83 16.56 0.81
C ARG A 126 12.08 16.36 -0.68
N LEU A 127 12.18 17.47 -1.39
CA LEU A 127 12.64 17.60 -2.77
C LEU A 127 14.12 18.06 -2.78
N PRO A 128 14.82 17.96 -3.93
CA PRO A 128 16.23 18.34 -4.02
C PRO A 128 16.49 19.83 -3.74
N ASP A 129 15.52 20.68 -4.06
CA ASP A 129 15.55 22.14 -3.87
C ASP A 129 15.19 22.58 -2.44
N GLY A 130 15.05 21.64 -1.50
CA GLY A 130 14.75 21.93 -0.10
C GLY A 130 13.27 22.03 0.24
N ARG A 131 12.37 22.13 -0.77
CA ARG A 131 10.92 22.09 -0.56
C ARG A 131 10.47 20.74 -0.04
N GLN A 132 9.28 20.71 0.52
CA GLN A 132 8.55 19.49 0.88
C GLN A 132 7.45 19.20 -0.14
N VAL A 133 6.97 17.96 -0.18
CA VAL A 133 5.85 17.56 -1.04
C VAL A 133 4.61 18.42 -0.82
N ARG A 134 4.36 18.88 0.43
CA ARG A 134 3.25 19.79 0.74
C ARG A 134 3.35 21.18 0.10
N ASP A 135 4.55 21.59 -0.29
CA ASP A 135 4.80 22.91 -0.90
C ASP A 135 4.55 22.88 -2.41
N LEU A 136 4.12 21.73 -2.97
CA LEU A 136 3.72 21.61 -4.36
C LEU A 136 2.34 22.25 -4.58
N MET A 137 2.28 23.22 -5.50
CA MET A 137 1.06 23.98 -5.79
C MET A 137 0.27 23.41 -6.99
N VAL A 138 0.90 22.57 -7.82
CA VAL A 138 0.27 21.96 -9.00
C VAL A 138 0.13 20.44 -8.84
N ARG A 139 -1.08 19.91 -9.04
CA ARG A 139 -1.32 18.46 -9.05
C ARG A 139 -0.76 17.84 -10.33
N GLY A 140 -0.11 16.70 -10.21
CA GLY A 140 0.53 16.00 -11.33
C GLY A 140 1.93 16.52 -11.63
N SER A 141 2.56 17.29 -10.75
CA SER A 141 3.96 17.70 -10.91
C SER A 141 4.88 16.49 -10.97
N LEU A 142 5.76 16.46 -11.97
CA LEU A 142 6.86 15.51 -12.06
C LEU A 142 8.03 16.02 -11.22
N VAL A 143 8.42 15.28 -10.19
CA VAL A 143 9.53 15.64 -9.29
C VAL A 143 10.38 14.42 -8.97
N GLN A 144 11.61 14.61 -8.51
CA GLN A 144 12.44 13.55 -7.96
C GLN A 144 12.55 13.71 -6.44
N PRO A 145 11.70 13.07 -5.62
CA PRO A 145 11.80 13.17 -4.17
C PRO A 145 13.19 12.75 -3.68
N LYS A 146 13.73 13.47 -2.69
CA LYS A 146 15.05 13.20 -2.14
C LYS A 146 15.13 11.73 -1.69
N GLY A 147 16.22 11.08 -2.09
CA GLY A 147 16.47 9.66 -1.83
C GLY A 147 15.77 8.70 -2.80
N LEU A 148 14.99 9.16 -3.78
CA LEU A 148 14.51 8.31 -4.89
C LEU A 148 15.41 8.46 -6.12
N HIS A 149 15.57 7.37 -6.86
CA HIS A 149 16.39 7.35 -8.07
C HIS A 149 15.64 7.83 -9.31
N GLN A 150 14.32 7.62 -9.33
CA GLN A 150 13.43 7.96 -10.41
C GLN A 150 12.60 9.20 -10.10
N THR A 151 12.22 9.92 -11.15
CA THR A 151 11.17 10.94 -11.07
C THR A 151 9.80 10.28 -10.90
N MET A 152 8.92 10.96 -10.17
CA MET A 152 7.59 10.51 -9.80
C MET A 152 6.60 11.66 -10.01
N TYR A 153 5.43 11.36 -10.54
CA TYR A 153 4.30 12.28 -10.58
C TYR A 153 3.66 12.33 -9.21
N ILE A 154 3.47 13.53 -8.66
CA ILE A 154 2.82 13.73 -7.35
C ILE A 154 1.49 14.44 -7.53
N SER A 155 0.48 13.97 -6.80
CA SER A 155 -0.80 14.64 -6.64
C SER A 155 -1.26 14.54 -5.19
N TRP A 156 -2.40 15.13 -4.88
CA TRP A 156 -2.99 15.07 -3.56
C TRP A 156 -4.51 15.16 -3.61
N VAL A 157 -5.13 14.80 -2.49
CA VAL A 157 -6.55 14.92 -2.30
C VAL A 157 -6.86 15.39 -0.89
N TRP A 158 -7.88 16.24 -0.77
CA TRP A 158 -8.45 16.63 0.51
C TRP A 158 -9.51 15.61 0.93
N LEU A 159 -9.45 15.23 2.20
CA LEU A 159 -10.35 14.32 2.85
C LEU A 159 -11.07 15.07 3.97
N TYR A 160 -12.39 15.20 3.82
CA TYR A 160 -13.26 15.89 4.77
C TYR A 160 -14.01 14.85 5.60
N ARG A 161 -13.29 14.10 6.44
CA ARG A 161 -13.86 12.99 7.24
C ARG A 161 -13.88 13.29 8.74
N ASP A 162 -12.94 14.08 9.21
CA ASP A 162 -12.84 14.53 10.60
C ASP A 162 -13.17 16.02 10.70
N LYS A 163 -13.09 16.60 11.91
CA LYS A 163 -13.32 18.04 12.12
C LYS A 163 -12.39 18.92 11.29
N GLU A 164 -11.19 18.44 11.01
CA GLU A 164 -10.18 19.14 10.21
C GLU A 164 -9.95 18.42 8.87
N PRO A 165 -9.89 19.16 7.73
CA PRO A 165 -9.54 18.58 6.44
C PRO A 165 -8.14 17.97 6.45
N GLU A 166 -8.03 16.70 6.04
CA GLU A 166 -6.74 16.03 5.88
C GLU A 166 -6.29 16.06 4.41
N GLN A 167 -5.12 16.64 4.13
CA GLN A 167 -4.49 16.56 2.80
C GLN A 167 -3.61 15.31 2.71
N ARG A 168 -3.94 14.40 1.79
CA ARG A 168 -3.11 13.22 1.50
C ARG A 168 -2.46 13.32 0.14
N PHE A 169 -1.17 13.02 0.10
CA PHE A 169 -0.36 13.06 -1.09
C PHE A 169 -0.12 11.64 -1.61
N VAL A 170 -0.03 11.52 -2.92
CA VAL A 170 0.17 10.26 -3.63
C VAL A 170 1.17 10.48 -4.75
N MET A 171 2.04 9.49 -4.98
CA MET A 171 3.03 9.51 -6.04
C MET A 171 2.91 8.29 -6.97
N SER A 172 3.27 8.45 -8.24
CA SER A 172 3.27 7.36 -9.23
C SER A 172 4.38 7.51 -10.26
N ASN A 173 4.83 6.39 -10.84
CA ASN A 173 5.74 6.38 -11.99
C ASN A 173 5.03 6.74 -13.31
N LEU A 174 3.70 6.90 -13.31
CA LEU A 174 2.90 7.15 -14.49
C LEU A 174 2.40 8.60 -14.56
N ASN A 175 2.43 9.17 -15.76
CA ASN A 175 1.69 10.39 -16.06
C ASN A 175 0.20 10.07 -16.22
N LEU A 176 -0.55 10.16 -15.13
CA LEU A 176 -1.99 9.92 -15.12
C LEU A 176 -2.80 11.22 -15.19
N GLY A 177 -2.13 12.38 -15.15
CA GLY A 177 -2.76 13.64 -14.81
C GLY A 177 -3.07 13.77 -13.31
N GLY A 178 -3.06 15.00 -12.81
CA GLY A 178 -3.20 15.28 -11.37
C GLY A 178 -4.51 14.77 -10.76
N VAL A 179 -5.63 14.93 -11.47
CA VAL A 179 -6.96 14.53 -10.98
C VAL A 179 -7.09 13.02 -10.89
N ASP A 180 -6.68 12.28 -11.92
CA ASP A 180 -6.85 10.83 -11.93
C ASP A 180 -5.86 10.14 -11.00
N LEU A 181 -4.65 10.67 -10.84
CA LEU A 181 -3.72 10.19 -9.80
C LEU A 181 -4.31 10.36 -8.39
N ALA A 182 -4.91 11.51 -8.09
CA ALA A 182 -5.58 11.75 -6.81
C ALA A 182 -6.78 10.80 -6.59
N ARG A 183 -7.58 10.53 -7.63
CA ARG A 183 -8.69 9.56 -7.58
C ARG A 183 -8.18 8.13 -7.37
N LEU A 184 -7.05 7.77 -7.97
CA LEU A 184 -6.44 6.45 -7.81
C LEU A 184 -5.89 6.25 -6.40
N GLY A 185 -5.24 7.26 -5.82
CA GLY A 185 -4.80 7.23 -4.41
C GLY A 185 -5.95 6.89 -3.45
N LYS A 186 -7.12 7.51 -3.64
CA LYS A 186 -8.34 7.19 -2.87
C LYS A 186 -8.79 5.73 -2.98
N ARG A 187 -8.50 5.04 -4.08
CA ARG A 187 -8.94 3.64 -4.29
C ARG A 187 -8.11 2.63 -3.49
N ARG A 188 -6.95 3.01 -2.94
CA ARG A 188 -6.17 2.14 -2.02
C ARG A 188 -7.04 1.67 -0.85
N TRP A 189 -7.95 2.50 -0.37
CA TRP A 189 -8.86 2.22 0.76
C TRP A 189 -9.76 1.00 0.60
N ARG A 190 -9.82 0.39 -0.59
CA ARG A 190 -10.49 -0.90 -0.76
C ARG A 190 -9.95 -1.97 0.18
N ILE A 191 -8.64 -1.98 0.44
CA ILE A 191 -8.02 -2.95 1.37
C ILE A 191 -8.42 -2.69 2.84
N GLU A 192 -8.72 -1.44 3.21
CA GLU A 192 -9.16 -1.11 4.57
C GLU A 192 -10.53 -1.71 4.88
N ALA A 193 -11.45 -1.76 3.90
CA ALA A 193 -12.73 -2.43 4.05
C ALA A 193 -12.57 -3.95 4.28
N PHE A 194 -11.61 -4.58 3.58
CA PHE A 194 -11.23 -5.96 3.85
C PHE A 194 -10.70 -6.13 5.27
N PHE A 195 -9.76 -5.28 5.73
CA PHE A 195 -9.23 -5.37 7.10
C PHE A 195 -10.32 -5.21 8.17
N LYS A 196 -11.24 -4.26 7.99
CA LYS A 196 -12.41 -4.10 8.86
C LYS A 196 -13.25 -5.38 8.91
N THR A 197 -13.44 -6.01 7.74
CA THR A 197 -14.21 -7.26 7.63
C THR A 197 -13.52 -8.42 8.33
N ILE A 198 -12.24 -8.68 8.05
CA ILE A 198 -11.54 -9.85 8.61
C ILE A 198 -11.29 -9.71 10.11
N LYS A 199 -11.01 -8.50 10.61
CA LYS A 199 -10.82 -8.26 12.04
C LYS A 199 -12.14 -8.36 12.79
N GLY A 200 -13.15 -7.61 12.34
CA GLY A 200 -14.42 -7.48 13.05
C GLY A 200 -15.37 -8.65 12.84
N ARG A 201 -15.61 -9.08 11.58
CA ARG A 201 -16.61 -10.12 11.27
C ARG A 201 -16.06 -11.53 11.37
N PHE A 202 -14.79 -11.74 11.01
CA PHE A 202 -14.15 -13.05 11.08
C PHE A 202 -13.27 -13.22 12.33
N GLY A 203 -13.27 -12.24 13.24
CA GLY A 203 -12.63 -12.36 14.55
C GLY A 203 -11.11 -12.53 14.50
N LEU A 204 -10.45 -12.15 13.41
CA LEU A 204 -9.00 -12.36 13.27
C LEU A 204 -8.20 -11.65 14.38
N GLU A 205 -8.69 -10.50 14.86
CA GLU A 205 -8.11 -9.81 16.02
C GLU A 205 -8.30 -10.58 17.33
N ARG A 206 -9.37 -11.36 17.46
CA ARG A 206 -9.71 -12.17 18.64
C ARG A 206 -9.12 -13.59 18.60
N PHE A 207 -8.58 -14.02 17.46
CA PHE A 207 -7.99 -15.35 17.30
C PHE A 207 -6.91 -15.62 18.36
N ALA A 208 -7.00 -16.76 19.06
CA ALA A 208 -6.10 -17.15 20.16
C ALA A 208 -6.05 -16.16 21.35
N GLN A 209 -6.94 -15.17 21.42
CA GLN A 209 -7.03 -14.25 22.54
C GLN A 209 -7.84 -14.94 23.64
N HIS A 210 -7.13 -15.58 24.58
CA HIS A 210 -7.76 -16.13 25.77
C HIS A 210 -8.18 -14.97 26.68
N SER A 211 -9.47 -14.90 26.99
CA SER A 211 -9.94 -14.14 28.15
C SER A 211 -9.19 -14.67 29.37
N GLN A 212 -8.45 -13.80 30.06
CA GLN A 212 -8.08 -14.10 31.44
C GLN A 212 -9.32 -14.06 32.32
#